data_AF-A0A968P0Q2-F1
#
_entry.id   AF-A0A968P0Q2-F1
#
_cell.length_a   1.000
_cell.length_b   1.000
_cell.length_c   1.000
_cell.angle_alpha   90.00
_cell.angle_beta   90.00
_cell.angle_gamma   90.00
#
_symmetry.space_group_name_H-M   'P 1'
#
loop_
_entity.id
_entity.type
_entity.pdbx_description
1 polymer ?
#
loop_
_entity_poly.entity_id
_entity_poly.type
_entity_poly.pdbx_seq_one_letter_code
_entity_poly.pdbx_strand_id
1 'polypeptide(L)'
;VRAVVDETITETMGNTGMVLTFALSYGGRQEITAMAREVARRVAAGQLAADEIDEASVAALMPSAFLPDPDLVIRTSGECRISNFFLWQAAYSEIDFEAKAWPDFHIRDLHRIIETYSARERGSAARASSSGPVKRLWRTVIDFD
;
A
#
# COMPACT_ATOMS: atom_id res chain seq x y z
N VAL A 1 22.56 3.60 -7.01
CA VAL A 1 21.23 3.07 -6.63
C VAL A 1 20.19 3.30 -7.73
N ARG A 2 19.88 4.55 -8.12
CA ARG A 2 18.85 4.83 -9.14
C ARG A 2 19.02 4.05 -10.46
N ALA A 3 20.21 4.06 -11.06
CA ALA A 3 20.47 3.32 -12.30
C ALA A 3 20.17 1.80 -12.18
N VAL A 4 20.54 1.18 -11.06
CA VAL A 4 20.29 -0.25 -10.81
C VAL A 4 18.78 -0.53 -10.65
N VAL A 5 18.05 0.38 -10.00
CA VAL A 5 16.59 0.28 -9.86
C VAL A 5 15.91 0.42 -11.24
N ASP A 6 16.33 1.39 -12.05
CA ASP A 6 15.74 1.63 -13.38
C ASP A 6 15.99 0.43 -14.32
N GLU A 7 17.18 -0.17 -14.26
CA GLU A 7 17.51 -1.41 -14.98
C GLU A 7 16.61 -2.58 -14.53
N THR A 8 16.49 -2.79 -13.21
CA THR A 8 15.63 -3.84 -12.66
C THR A 8 14.16 -3.67 -13.07
N ILE A 9 13.64 -2.43 -13.07
CA ILE A 9 12.28 -2.13 -13.55
C ILE A 9 12.13 -2.52 -15.02
N THR A 10 13.12 -2.19 -15.86
CA THR A 10 13.09 -2.49 -17.29
C THR A 10 13.11 -4.00 -17.54
N GLU A 11 13.95 -4.74 -16.83
CA GLU A 11 14.04 -6.20 -16.97
C GLU A 11 12.77 -6.93 -16.49
N THR A 12 12.03 -6.34 -15.54
CA THR A 12 10.88 -6.97 -14.90
C THR A 12 9.52 -6.47 -15.39
N MET A 13 9.46 -5.46 -16.27
CA MET A 13 8.21 -4.81 -16.69
C MET A 13 7.21 -5.74 -17.40
N GLY A 14 7.69 -6.84 -17.99
CA GLY A 14 6.84 -7.84 -18.68
C GLY A 14 6.27 -8.92 -17.77
N ASN A 15 6.63 -8.94 -16.48
CA ASN A 15 6.17 -9.95 -15.54
C ASN A 15 4.70 -9.75 -15.19
N THR A 16 3.92 -10.85 -15.16
CA THR A 16 2.48 -10.84 -14.87
C THR A 16 2.11 -11.46 -13.52
N GLY A 17 3.13 -11.89 -12.76
CA GLY A 17 2.97 -12.50 -11.45
C GLY A 17 2.90 -11.45 -10.33
N MET A 18 3.83 -11.56 -9.39
CA MET A 18 3.91 -10.65 -8.24
C MET A 18 4.52 -9.30 -8.65
N VAL A 19 3.93 -8.21 -8.15
CA VAL A 19 4.55 -6.89 -8.16
C VAL A 19 5.22 -6.67 -6.81
N LEU A 20 6.54 -6.46 -6.81
CA LEU A 20 7.31 -6.11 -5.62
C LEU A 20 7.68 -4.63 -5.71
N THR A 21 7.32 -3.85 -4.69
CA THR A 21 7.64 -2.43 -4.64
C THR A 21 8.47 -2.10 -3.42
N PHE A 22 9.59 -1.42 -3.64
CA PHE A 22 10.46 -0.92 -2.59
C PHE A 22 10.19 0.57 -2.35
N ALA A 23 9.76 0.90 -1.13
CA ALA A 23 9.50 2.27 -0.71
C ALA A 23 10.81 2.95 -0.24
N LEU A 24 11.68 3.30 -1.19
CA LEU A 24 12.99 3.90 -0.88
C LEU A 24 12.87 5.41 -0.64
N SER A 25 13.39 5.89 0.49
CA SER A 25 13.28 7.30 0.91
C SER A 25 11.83 7.82 0.89
N TYR A 26 10.88 6.93 1.14
CA TYR A 26 9.45 7.21 1.11
C TYR A 26 8.96 7.79 2.45
N GLY A 27 7.91 8.61 2.40
CA GLY A 27 7.15 8.99 3.57
C GLY A 27 5.76 9.52 3.21
N GLY A 28 4.72 9.01 3.86
CA GLY A 28 3.33 9.34 3.56
C GLY A 28 2.99 10.83 3.66
N ARG A 29 3.59 11.55 4.63
CA ARG A 29 3.46 13.02 4.70
C ARG A 29 4.07 13.73 3.49
N GLN A 30 5.22 13.25 3.00
CA GLN A 30 5.85 13.82 1.80
C GLN A 30 4.98 13.54 0.58
N GLU A 31 4.39 12.35 0.51
CA GLU A 31 3.48 11.94 -0.54
C GLU A 31 2.22 12.81 -0.59
N ILE A 32 1.52 12.97 0.54
CA ILE A 32 0.34 13.85 0.65
C ILE A 32 0.70 15.30 0.25
N THR A 33 1.88 15.78 0.66
CA THR A 33 2.35 17.12 0.28
C THR A 33 2.59 17.24 -1.23
N ALA A 34 3.14 16.19 -1.87
CA ALA A 34 3.35 16.17 -3.31
C ALA A 34 2.01 16.14 -4.07
N MET A 35 1.06 15.32 -3.64
CA MET A 35 -0.30 15.28 -4.19
C MET A 35 -0.99 16.64 -4.07
N ALA A 36 -0.94 17.28 -2.90
CA ALA A 36 -1.57 18.60 -2.70
C ALA A 36 -0.97 19.67 -3.62
N ARG A 37 0.34 19.63 -3.88
CA ARG A 37 1.00 20.53 -4.84
C ARG A 37 0.54 20.27 -6.29
N GLU A 38 0.32 19.01 -6.65
CA GLU A 38 -0.17 18.63 -7.97
C GLU A 38 -1.61 19.09 -8.18
N VAL A 39 -2.49 18.87 -7.20
CA VAL A 39 -3.86 19.41 -7.20
C VAL A 39 -3.84 20.93 -7.42
N ALA A 40 -3.04 21.65 -6.63
CA ALA A 40 -2.93 23.11 -6.75
C ALA A 40 -2.45 23.56 -8.15
N ARG A 41 -1.51 22.82 -8.77
CA ARG A 41 -1.06 23.09 -10.15
C ARG A 41 -2.17 22.88 -11.17
N ARG A 42 -2.92 21.79 -11.08
CA ARG A 42 -4.03 21.49 -12.01
C ARG A 42 -5.16 22.50 -11.90
N VAL A 43 -5.50 22.91 -10.68
CA VAL A 43 -6.48 23.97 -10.44
C VAL A 43 -6.00 25.30 -11.05
N ALA A 44 -4.75 25.70 -10.79
CA ALA A 44 -4.20 26.92 -11.37
C ALA A 44 -4.13 26.90 -12.90
N ALA A 45 -3.96 25.72 -13.51
CA ALA A 45 -3.96 25.53 -14.95
C ALA A 45 -5.38 25.42 -15.57
N GLY A 46 -6.45 25.45 -14.76
CA GLY A 46 -7.82 25.26 -15.22
C GLY A 46 -8.15 23.83 -15.67
N GLN A 47 -7.37 22.85 -15.23
CA GLN A 47 -7.52 21.42 -15.59
C GLN A 47 -8.35 20.63 -14.58
N LEU A 48 -8.65 21.22 -13.42
CA LEU A 48 -9.44 20.64 -12.35
C LEU A 48 -10.16 21.77 -11.62
N ALA A 49 -11.47 21.72 -11.45
CA ALA A 49 -12.17 22.68 -10.61
C ALA A 49 -12.08 22.27 -9.13
N ALA A 50 -12.03 23.24 -8.21
CA ALA A 50 -11.83 22.95 -6.79
C ALA A 50 -13.00 22.16 -6.16
N ASP A 51 -14.20 22.33 -6.69
CA ASP A 51 -15.42 21.61 -6.33
C ASP A 51 -15.52 20.21 -6.95
N GLU A 52 -14.66 19.89 -7.92
CA GLU A 52 -14.50 18.54 -8.49
C GLU A 52 -13.48 17.68 -7.70
N ILE A 53 -12.83 18.24 -6.68
CA ILE A 53 -11.86 17.49 -5.85
C ILE A 53 -12.62 16.55 -4.92
N ASP A 54 -12.52 15.26 -5.20
CA ASP A 54 -13.03 14.16 -4.37
C ASP A 54 -11.94 13.13 -4.01
N GLU A 55 -12.30 12.09 -3.25
CA GLU A 55 -11.37 11.03 -2.85
C GLU A 55 -10.73 10.30 -4.04
N ALA A 56 -11.47 10.13 -5.14
CA ALA A 56 -10.98 9.45 -6.33
C ALA A 56 -9.94 10.29 -7.08
N SER A 57 -10.19 11.59 -7.23
CA SER A 57 -9.26 12.53 -7.81
C SER A 57 -7.98 12.65 -6.96
N VAL A 58 -8.11 12.66 -5.63
CA VAL A 58 -6.96 12.66 -4.72
C VAL A 58 -6.15 11.38 -4.89
N ALA A 59 -6.79 10.21 -4.83
CA ALA A 59 -6.12 8.92 -4.99
C ALA A 59 -5.38 8.81 -6.33
N ALA A 60 -5.98 9.30 -7.42
CA ALA A 60 -5.36 9.31 -8.75
C ALA A 60 -4.15 10.26 -8.87
N LEU A 61 -4.04 11.25 -7.99
CA LEU A 61 -2.94 12.23 -7.97
C LEU A 61 -1.86 11.89 -6.94
N MET A 62 -2.03 10.83 -6.15
CA MET A 62 -1.00 10.34 -5.26
C MET A 62 0.19 9.79 -6.06
N PRO A 63 1.43 10.07 -5.67
CA PRO A 63 2.63 9.45 -6.25
C PRO A 63 2.55 7.91 -6.33
N SER A 64 1.90 7.24 -5.37
CA SER A 64 1.68 5.79 -5.41
C SER A 64 0.43 5.34 -6.17
N ALA A 65 -0.24 6.19 -6.96
CA ALA A 65 -1.51 5.83 -7.63
C ALA A 65 -1.41 4.61 -8.56
N PHE A 66 -0.19 4.21 -8.94
CA PHE A 66 0.08 2.99 -9.69
C PHE A 66 -0.04 1.70 -8.85
N LEU A 67 -0.08 1.82 -7.52
CA LEU A 67 -0.29 0.73 -6.59
C LEU A 67 -1.75 0.71 -6.14
N PRO A 68 -2.37 -0.47 -6.02
CA PRO A 68 -3.63 -0.59 -5.32
C PRO A 68 -3.43 -0.38 -3.82
N ASP A 69 -4.49 0.01 -3.12
CA ASP A 69 -4.47 0.09 -1.66
C ASP A 69 -4.12 -1.27 -1.03
N PRO A 70 -3.28 -1.29 0.02
CA PRO A 70 -2.93 -2.51 0.72
C PRO A 70 -4.15 -3.11 1.42
N ASP A 71 -4.30 -4.42 1.34
CA ASP A 71 -5.29 -5.13 2.14
C ASP A 71 -4.72 -5.40 3.55
N LEU A 72 -3.41 -5.66 3.64
CA LEU A 72 -2.69 -5.98 4.88
C LEU A 72 -1.34 -5.25 4.93
N VAL A 73 -1.08 -4.58 6.05
CA VAL A 73 0.22 -3.99 6.40
C VAL A 73 0.83 -4.78 7.54
N ILE A 74 2.04 -5.32 7.32
CA ILE A 74 2.79 -6.04 8.35
C ILE A 74 3.92 -5.13 8.83
N ARG A 75 3.99 -4.94 10.15
CA ARG A 75 5.09 -4.20 10.78
C ARG A 75 5.81 -5.08 11.78
N THR A 76 7.12 -5.25 11.58
CA THR A 76 7.98 -6.04 12.47
C THR A 76 8.49 -5.23 13.66
N SER A 77 9.24 -5.87 14.55
CA SER A 77 9.94 -5.27 15.70
C SER A 77 9.02 -4.82 16.85
N GLY A 78 7.75 -5.24 16.86
CA GLY A 78 6.82 -5.02 17.99
C GLY A 78 6.32 -3.58 18.17
N GLU A 79 6.65 -2.67 17.26
CA GLU A 79 6.24 -1.27 17.34
C GLU A 79 4.79 -1.08 16.86
N CYS A 80 3.88 -0.67 17.74
CA CYS A 80 2.47 -0.44 17.41
C CYS A 80 2.21 0.96 16.80
N ARG A 81 2.87 1.28 15.68
CA ARG A 81 2.73 2.57 14.98
C ARG A 81 2.87 2.42 13.47
N ILE A 82 2.23 3.32 12.71
CA ILE A 82 2.36 3.35 11.24
C ILE A 82 3.68 4.00 10.78
N SER A 83 4.30 4.84 11.62
CA SER A 83 5.57 5.54 11.34
C SER A 83 5.64 6.21 9.96
N ASN A 84 4.61 6.95 9.57
CA ASN A 84 4.59 7.71 8.32
C ASN A 84 4.62 6.83 7.05
N PHE A 85 4.17 5.58 7.13
CA PHE A 85 4.08 4.66 6.00
C PHE A 85 2.64 4.58 5.44
N PHE A 86 2.46 4.71 4.12
CA PHE A 86 1.16 4.61 3.41
C PHE A 86 -0.04 5.23 4.13
N LEU A 87 0.05 6.50 4.55
CA LEU A 87 -0.95 7.13 5.41
C LEU A 87 -2.35 7.24 4.78
N TRP A 88 -2.43 7.41 3.47
CA TRP A 88 -3.70 7.52 2.75
C TRP A 88 -4.22 6.13 2.36
N GLN A 89 -3.36 5.34 1.75
CA GLN A 89 -3.66 4.05 1.14
C GLN A 89 -3.97 3.00 2.21
N ALA A 90 -3.33 3.09 3.38
CA ALA A 90 -3.56 2.15 4.48
C ALA A 90 -4.78 2.48 5.34
N ALA A 91 -5.61 3.46 4.96
CA ALA A 91 -6.76 3.92 5.75
C ALA A 91 -7.74 2.79 6.12
N TYR A 92 -7.88 1.78 5.26
CA TYR A 92 -8.75 0.62 5.45
C TYR A 92 -8.00 -0.71 5.53
N SER A 93 -6.68 -0.70 5.62
CA SER A 93 -5.89 -1.92 5.71
C SER A 93 -5.99 -2.55 7.10
N GLU A 94 -5.94 -3.87 7.16
CA GLU A 94 -5.60 -4.55 8.40
C GLU A 94 -4.11 -4.31 8.70
N ILE A 95 -3.78 -4.06 9.97
CA ILE A 95 -2.38 -3.87 10.40
C ILE A 95 -2.03 -4.99 11.37
N ASP A 96 -1.04 -5.79 11.01
CA ASP A 96 -0.47 -6.84 11.86
C ASP A 96 0.88 -6.36 12.41
N PHE A 97 0.96 -6.31 13.75
CA PHE A 97 2.18 -5.95 14.46
C PHE A 97 2.90 -7.22 14.93
N GLU A 98 3.98 -7.57 14.25
CA GLU A 98 4.79 -8.73 14.53
C GLU A 98 5.92 -8.36 15.52
N ALA A 99 6.02 -9.13 16.61
CA ALA A 99 7.00 -8.88 17.65
C ALA A 99 8.44 -9.21 17.21
N LYS A 100 8.62 -10.14 16.27
CA LYS A 100 9.94 -10.47 15.72
C LYS A 100 10.54 -9.29 14.98
N ALA A 101 11.84 -9.06 15.18
CA ALA A 101 12.60 -8.10 14.39
C ALA A 101 12.75 -8.59 12.95
N TRP A 102 12.92 -7.66 11.99
CA TRP A 102 13.06 -7.98 10.57
C TRP A 102 14.14 -9.05 10.26
N PRO A 103 15.35 -9.03 10.87
CA PRO A 103 16.36 -10.07 10.63
C PRO A 103 15.93 -11.49 11.04
N ASP A 104 14.99 -11.60 11.99
CA ASP A 104 14.45 -12.87 12.50
C ASP A 104 13.11 -13.24 11.84
N PHE A 105 12.62 -12.40 10.93
CA PHE A 105 11.38 -12.64 10.19
C PHE A 105 11.62 -13.66 9.08
N HIS A 106 10.81 -14.72 9.06
CA HIS A 106 10.95 -15.80 8.09
C HIS A 106 9.66 -16.05 7.31
N ILE A 107 9.78 -16.77 6.20
CA ILE A 107 8.63 -17.10 5.33
C ILE A 107 7.47 -17.78 6.09
N ARG A 108 7.76 -18.60 7.10
CA ARG A 108 6.73 -19.23 7.97
C ARG A 108 5.90 -18.20 8.75
N ASP A 109 6.50 -17.06 9.10
CA ASP A 109 5.82 -15.99 9.81
C ASP A 109 4.87 -15.26 8.88
N LEU A 110 5.32 -14.96 7.65
CA LEU A 110 4.46 -14.41 6.60
C LEU A 110 3.25 -15.32 6.33
N HIS A 111 3.47 -16.63 6.16
CA HIS A 111 2.38 -17.59 5.95
C HIS A 111 1.36 -17.57 7.10
N ARG A 112 1.83 -17.62 8.35
CA ARG A 112 0.95 -17.56 9.53
C ARG A 112 0.13 -16.27 9.56
N ILE A 113 0.74 -15.13 9.25
CA ILE A 113 0.05 -13.84 9.25
C ILE A 113 -1.01 -13.82 8.13
N ILE A 114 -0.67 -14.25 6.92
CA ILE A 114 -1.62 -14.34 5.79
C ILE A 114 -2.77 -15.29 6.11
N GLU A 115 -2.51 -16.44 6.72
CA GLU A 115 -3.55 -17.39 7.13
C GLU A 115 -4.50 -16.78 8.15
N THR A 116 -3.95 -16.03 9.11
CA THR A 116 -4.71 -15.33 10.15
C THR A 116 -5.60 -14.25 9.53
N TYR A 117 -5.04 -13.40 8.66
CA TYR A 117 -5.76 -12.39 7.90
C TYR A 117 -6.89 -13.02 7.07
N SER A 118 -6.57 -14.09 6.33
CA SER A 118 -7.55 -14.81 5.50
C SER A 118 -8.70 -15.40 6.31
N ALA A 119 -8.45 -15.84 7.54
CA ALA A 119 -9.48 -16.37 8.42
C ALA A 119 -10.44 -15.28 8.93
N ARG A 120 -9.91 -14.09 9.23
CA ARG A 120 -10.70 -12.91 9.63
C ARG A 120 -11.57 -12.41 8.48
N GLU A 121 -10.98 -12.26 7.29
CA GLU A 121 -11.68 -11.84 6.08
C GLU A 121 -12.86 -12.76 5.75
N ARG A 122 -12.68 -14.09 5.84
CA ARG A 122 -13.78 -15.05 5.64
C ARG A 122 -14.87 -14.92 6.71
N GLY A 123 -14.51 -14.63 7.95
CA GLY A 123 -15.46 -14.39 9.04
C GLY A 123 -16.27 -13.09 8.86
N SER A 124 -15.63 -12.05 8.32
CA SER A 124 -16.25 -10.76 7.98
C SER A 124 -17.16 -10.89 6.74
N ALA A 125 -16.72 -11.61 5.70
CA ALA A 125 -17.51 -11.90 4.51
C ALA A 125 -18.75 -12.78 4.81
N ALA A 126 -18.68 -13.66 5.81
CA ALA A 126 -19.85 -14.42 6.28
C ALA A 126 -20.88 -13.55 7.02
N ARG A 127 -20.49 -12.35 7.49
CA ARG A 127 -21.39 -11.37 8.13
C ARG A 127 -21.87 -10.27 7.17
N ALA A 128 -21.16 -10.05 6.07
CA ALA A 128 -21.54 -9.11 5.01
C ALA A 128 -22.08 -9.87 3.79
N SER A 129 -23.40 -10.01 3.70
CA SER A 129 -24.03 -10.53 2.49
C SER A 129 -23.89 -9.54 1.34
N SER A 130 -22.95 -9.75 0.42
CA SER A 130 -23.12 -9.50 -1.02
C SER A 130 -21.91 -9.97 -1.83
N SER A 131 -22.25 -10.60 -2.95
CA SER A 131 -21.41 -11.22 -3.97
C SER A 131 -20.34 -10.31 -4.60
N GLY A 132 -19.08 -10.73 -4.50
CA GLY A 132 -17.97 -10.30 -5.36
C GLY A 132 -16.98 -11.45 -5.55
N PRO A 133 -16.25 -11.54 -6.68
CA PRO A 133 -15.32 -12.63 -6.92
C PRO A 133 -14.23 -12.64 -5.84
N VAL A 134 -13.88 -13.84 -5.37
CA VAL A 134 -12.80 -14.06 -4.39
C VAL A 134 -11.53 -13.37 -4.92
N LYS A 135 -11.12 -12.26 -4.29
CA LYS A 135 -9.86 -11.55 -4.58
C LYS A 135 -8.71 -12.54 -4.43
N ARG A 136 -8.13 -12.98 -5.55
CA ARG A 136 -7.11 -14.05 -5.58
C ARG A 136 -5.67 -13.52 -5.54
N LEU A 137 -5.47 -12.22 -5.36
CA LEU A 137 -4.18 -11.61 -5.05
C LEU A 137 -4.33 -10.77 -3.79
N TRP A 138 -3.70 -11.22 -2.71
CA TRP A 138 -3.51 -10.43 -1.50
C TRP A 138 -2.52 -9.31 -1.78
N ARG A 139 -2.83 -8.09 -1.37
CA ARG A 139 -1.90 -6.95 -1.45
C ARG A 139 -1.29 -6.72 -0.09
N THR A 140 -0.11 -7.28 0.12
CA THR A 140 0.62 -7.19 1.38
C THR A 140 1.77 -6.23 1.23
N VAL A 141 1.85 -5.28 2.16
CA VAL A 141 3.03 -4.42 2.30
C VAL A 141 3.68 -4.73 3.63
N ILE A 142 5.01 -4.92 3.61
CA ILE A 142 5.81 -5.13 4.81
C ILE A 142 6.66 -3.88 5.01
N ASP A 143 6.49 -3.24 6.17
CA ASP A 143 7.31 -2.10 6.58
C ASP A 143 8.49 -2.61 7.41
N PHE A 144 9.71 -2.27 6.99
CA PHE A 144 10.94 -2.65 7.65
C PHE A 144 11.42 -1.47 8.51
N ASP A 145 11.48 -1.64 9.83
CA ASP A 145 12.26 -0.75 10.71
C ASP A 145 13.75 -1.08 10.61
#